data_AF-A0A3B9MXN4-F1
#
_entry.id   AF-A0A3B9MXN4-F1
#
_cell.length_a   1.000
_cell.length_b   1.000
_cell.length_c   1.000
_cell.angle_alpha   90.00
_cell.angle_beta   90.00
_cell.angle_gamma   90.00
#
_symmetry.space_group_name_H-M   'P 1'
#
loop_
_entity.id
_entity.type
_entity.pdbx_description
1 polymer ?
#
loop_
_entity_poly.entity_id
_entity_poly.type
_entity_poly.pdbx_seq_one_letter_code
_entity_poly.pdbx_strand_id
1 'polypeptide(L)' 'MSFWYLNKQNKEALIFGSITSLCRYTGMKPDNFYTHFGRLNNTEFENENVRIVKTEIKRGGK' A
#
# COMPACT_ATOMS: atom_id res chain seq x y z
N MET A 1 -8.39 -5.84 -3.94
CA MET A 1 -7.06 -5.23 -4.14
C MET A 1 -6.29 -5.34 -2.84
N SER A 2 -4.99 -5.59 -2.89
CA SER A 2 -4.10 -5.58 -1.72
C SER A 2 -3.00 -4.53 -1.88
N PHE A 3 -2.36 -4.19 -0.79
CA PHE A 3 -1.23 -3.26 -0.76
C PHE A 3 -0.07 -3.96 -0.06
N TRP A 4 1.02 -4.16 -0.78
CA TRP A 4 2.29 -4.53 -0.19
C TRP A 4 2.94 -3.26 0.37
N TYR A 5 3.31 -3.31 1.64
CA TYR A 5 3.96 -2.22 2.38
C TYR A 5 5.33 -2.69 2.82
N LEU A 6 6.35 -1.89 2.55
CA LEU A 6 7.70 -2.07 3.05
C LEU A 6 8.10 -0.84 3.85
N ASN A 7 8.43 -1.03 5.13
CA ASN A 7 9.12 -0.06 5.93
C ASN A 7 10.63 -0.24 5.76
N LYS A 8 11.30 0.78 5.22
CA LYS A 8 12.73 0.73 4.90
C LYS A 8 13.62 0.90 6.14
N GLN A 9 13.09 1.48 7.22
CA GLN A 9 13.84 1.73 8.45
C GLN A 9 14.07 0.44 9.24
N ASN A 10 13.02 -0.36 9.41
CA ASN A 10 13.06 -1.60 10.18
C ASN A 10 13.04 -2.87 9.30
N LYS A 11 13.01 -2.72 7.96
CA LYS A 11 12.92 -3.79 6.95
C LYS A 11 11.67 -4.66 7.08
N GLU A 12 10.61 -4.15 7.71
CA GLU A 12 9.36 -4.87 7.89
C GLU A 12 8.51 -4.82 6.61
N ALA A 13 8.04 -5.98 6.17
CA ALA A 13 7.18 -6.11 5.01
C ALA A 13 5.81 -6.68 5.42
N LEU A 14 4.74 -5.97 5.09
CA LEU A 14 3.37 -6.33 5.45
C LEU A 14 2.45 -6.26 4.22
N ILE A 15 1.32 -6.96 4.31
CA ILE A 15 0.27 -6.92 3.28
C ILE A 15 -1.02 -6.44 3.93
N PHE A 16 -1.63 -5.43 3.32
CA PHE A 16 -2.91 -4.87 3.76
C PHE A 16 -4.00 -5.14 2.72
N GLY A 17 -5.19 -5.54 3.19
CA GLY A 17 -6.36 -5.76 2.32
C GLY A 17 -7.02 -4.47 1.81
N SER A 18 -6.61 -3.30 2.32
CA SER A 18 -7.09 -2.00 1.86
C SER A 18 -6.09 -0.89 2.18
N ILE A 19 -6.17 0.24 1.46
CA ILE A 19 -5.36 1.42 1.75
C ILE A 19 -5.72 2.02 3.11
N THR A 20 -7.00 1.96 3.50
CA THR A 20 -7.47 2.46 4.79
C THR A 20 -6.86 1.67 5.95
N SER A 21 -6.75 0.35 5.83
CA SER A 21 -6.08 -0.49 6.82
C SER A 21 -4.59 -0.15 6.94
N LEU A 22 -3.91 0.05 5.80
CA LEU A 22 -2.51 0.49 5.76
C LEU A 22 -2.35 1.83 6.48
N CYS A 23 -3.14 2.84 6.11
CA CYS A 23 -3.08 4.17 6.70
C CYS A 23 -3.36 4.18 8.21
N ARG A 24 -4.29 3.34 8.68
CA ARG A 24 -4.56 3.18 10.12
C ARG A 24 -3.37 2.58 10.86
N TYR A 25 -2.69 1.59 10.27
CA TYR A 25 -1.51 0.97 10.87
C TYR A 25 -0.30 1.91 10.89
N THR A 26 -0.06 2.63 9.80
CA THR A 26 1.13 3.48 9.63
C THR A 26 0.95 4.91 10.12
N GLY A 27 -0.28 5.33 10.43
CA GLY A 27 -0.62 6.72 10.77
C GLY A 27 -0.60 7.69 9.58
N MET A 28 -0.43 7.20 8.35
CA MET A 28 -0.38 8.07 7.17
C MET A 28 -1.77 8.56 6.75
N LYS A 29 -1.84 9.76 6.14
CA LYS A 29 -3.10 10.33 5.68
C LYS A 29 -3.63 9.64 4.40
N PRO A 30 -4.88 9.14 4.38
CA PRO A 30 -5.45 8.45 3.23
C PRO A 30 -5.63 9.31 1.97
N ASP A 31 -5.88 10.61 2.11
CA ASP A 31 -6.27 11.51 1.00
C ASP A 31 -5.25 11.54 -0.14
N ASN A 32 -3.96 11.54 0.23
CA ASN A 32 -2.86 11.53 -0.74
C ASN A 32 -2.83 10.22 -1.54
N PHE A 33 -3.17 9.10 -0.89
CA PHE A 33 -3.14 7.78 -1.52
C PHE A 33 -4.39 7.49 -2.34
N TYR A 34 -5.55 8.04 -1.97
CA TYR A 34 -6.75 7.93 -2.81
C TYR A 34 -6.58 8.63 -4.16
N THR A 35 -5.93 9.81 -4.15
CA THR A 35 -5.62 10.50 -5.40
C THR A 35 -4.58 9.71 -6.20
N HIS A 36 -3.49 9.27 -5.58
CA HIS A 36 -2.39 8.57 -6.24
C HIS A 36 -2.80 7.21 -6.83
N PHE A 37 -3.37 6.32 -6.01
CA PHE A 37 -3.73 4.96 -6.43
C PHE A 37 -5.11 4.85 -7.09
N GLY A 38 -5.97 5.86 -6.91
CA GLY A 38 -7.34 5.89 -7.42
C GLY A 38 -7.48 6.78 -8.65
N ARG A 39 -7.29 8.10 -8.52
CA ARG A 39 -7.49 9.05 -9.63
C ARG A 39 -6.38 8.96 -10.68
N LEU A 40 -5.12 8.91 -10.24
CA LEU A 40 -3.96 8.86 -11.13
C LEU A 40 -3.62 7.44 -11.61
N ASN A 41 -4.27 6.42 -11.05
CA ASN A 41 -4.04 5.00 -11.36
C ASN A 41 -2.58 4.54 -11.23
N ASN A 42 -1.76 5.23 -10.43
CA ASN A 42 -0.42 4.75 -10.12
C ASN A 42 -0.51 3.43 -9.35
N THR A 43 0.46 2.54 -9.55
CA THR A 43 0.54 1.24 -8.88
C THR A 43 1.55 1.25 -7.73
N GLU A 44 2.50 2.17 -7.75
CA GLU A 44 3.59 2.23 -6.78
C GLU A 44 3.72 3.64 -6.19
N PHE A 45 4.04 3.70 -4.90
CA PHE A 45 4.47 4.89 -4.20
C PHE A 45 5.73 4.56 -3.41
N GLU A 46 6.78 5.35 -3.57
CA GLU A 46 8.05 5.13 -2.89
C GLU A 46 8.66 6.45 -2.44
N ASN A 47 9.18 6.47 -1.23
CA ASN A 47 9.99 7.56 -0.69
C ASN A 47 11.17 6.98 0.12
N GLU A 48 11.90 7.82 0.84
CA GLU A 48 13.06 7.43 1.64
C GLU A 48 12.73 6.42 2.75
N ASN A 49 11.51 6.47 3.31
CA ASN A 49 11.12 5.69 4.47
C ASN A 49 10.29 4.44 4.13
N VAL A 50 9.49 4.49 3.06
CA VAL A 50 8.51 3.45 2.74
C VAL A 50 8.38 3.19 1.25
N ARG A 51 7.93 1.98 0.92
CA ARG A 51 7.42 1.60 -0.41
C ARG A 51 6.04 0.96 -0.26
N ILE A 52 5.11 1.37 -1.11
CA ILE A 52 3.74 0.85 -1.16
C ILE A 52 3.44 0.44 -2.60
N VAL A 53 3.04 -0.82 -2.80
CA VAL A 53 2.67 -1.36 -4.11
C VAL A 53 1.25 -1.87 -4.05
N LYS A 54 0.37 -1.28 -4.88
CA LYS A 54 -0.98 -1.74 -5.14
C LYS A 54 -0.89 -2.99 -6.01
N THR A 55 -1.36 -4.12 -5.49
CA THR A 55 -1.24 -5.41 -6.15
C THR A 55 -2.57 -6.18 -6.10
N GLU A 56 -2.81 -6.98 -7.12
CA GLU A 56 -3.97 -7.87 -7.17
C GLU A 56 -3.76 -9.10 -6.29
N ILE A 57 -4.81 -9.51 -5.59
CA ILE A 57 -4.79 -10.76 -4.81
C ILE A 57 -5.08 -11.89 -5.78
N LYS A 58 -4.07 -12.68 -6.14
CA LYS A 58 -4.26 -13.95 -6.83
C LYS A 58 -4.85 -14.95 -5.84
N ARG A 59 -6.13 -15.28 -6.01
CA ARG A 59 -6.80 -16.33 -5.22
C ARG A 59 -6.62 -17.65 -5.93
N GLY A 60 -6.05 -18.64 -5.25
CA GLY A 60 -6.01 -20.03 -5.72
C GLY A 60 -7.39 -20.66 -5.58
N GLY A 61 -8.36 -20.20 -6.37
CA GLY A 61 -9.58 -20.98 -6.63
C GLY A 61 -9.23 -22.09 -7.60
N LYS A 62 -9.68 -23.32 -7.31
CA LYS A 62 -9.59 -24.47 -8.19
C LYS A 62 -10.09 -24.15 -9.61
#